data_AF-Q9LE10-F1
#
_entry.id   AF-Q9LE10-F1
#
_cell.length_a   1.000
_cell.length_b   1.000
_cell.length_c   1.000
_cell.angle_alpha   90.00
_cell.angle_beta   90.00
_cell.angle_gamma   90.00
#
_symmetry.space_group_name_H-M   'P 1'
#
loop_
_entity.id
_entity.type
_entity.pdbx_description
1 polymer ?
#
loop_
_entity_poly.entity_id
_entity_poly.type
_entity_poly.pdbx_seq_one_letter_code
_entity_poly.pdbx_strand_id
1 'polypeptide(L)'
;MECIVDDVSDSTCMVTPIYYSKETTQDRQTFLFDFEVVYTKVPEPNSDGESDYMSSKVKTRTTNQLQRYGRDEFIGQDEEQIKATIYEILNDVGVPPYLGIMKTFAEEIQSILNSPLEKLEKIKVKIEVVAHMFPEDDEIDVE
;
A
#
# COMPACT_ATOMS: atom_id res chain seq x y z
N MET A 1 -9.20 2.99 18.04
CA MET A 1 -8.02 3.88 17.93
C MET A 1 -6.96 3.04 17.27
N GLU A 2 -6.92 3.11 15.94
CA GLU A 2 -6.00 2.33 15.12
C GLU A 2 -4.65 3.05 15.09
N CYS A 3 -3.61 2.39 15.57
CA CYS A 3 -2.29 2.98 15.75
C CYS A 3 -1.60 3.09 14.38
N ILE A 4 -1.53 4.29 13.82
CA ILE A 4 -0.58 4.59 12.74
C ILE A 4 0.82 4.40 13.33
N VAL A 5 1.62 3.56 12.69
CA VAL A 5 2.99 3.26 13.14
C VAL A 5 3.91 4.33 12.59
N ASP A 6 4.76 4.93 13.45
CA ASP A 6 5.80 5.86 13.01
C ASP A 6 6.70 5.18 11.97
N ASP A 7 7.10 5.92 10.93
CA ASP A 7 8.01 5.45 9.89
C ASP A 7 9.41 5.24 10.50
N VAL A 8 9.65 4.08 11.10
CA VAL A 8 11.02 3.67 11.48
C VAL A 8 11.79 3.14 10.27
N SER A 9 11.18 3.12 9.08
CA SER A 9 11.63 2.33 7.93
C SER A 9 11.65 3.16 6.64
N ASP A 10 12.58 2.84 5.73
CA ASP A 10 12.66 3.36 4.34
C ASP A 10 11.49 2.86 3.46
N SER A 11 10.31 2.68 4.06
CA SER A 11 9.13 2.17 3.38
C SER A 11 8.57 3.23 2.44
N THR A 12 8.20 2.83 1.23
CA THR A 12 7.72 3.74 0.18
C THR A 12 6.43 3.25 -0.43
N CYS A 13 5.66 4.20 -0.97
CA CYS A 13 4.43 3.93 -1.70
C CYS A 13 4.46 4.73 -3.01
N MET A 14 4.11 4.08 -4.11
CA MET A 14 3.92 4.72 -5.40
C MET A 14 2.58 4.30 -5.99
N VAL A 15 1.78 5.28 -6.37
CA VAL A 15 0.46 5.07 -6.96
C VAL A 15 0.52 5.61 -8.39
N THR A 16 0.09 4.80 -9.35
CA THR A 16 0.16 5.16 -10.77
C THR A 16 -1.18 4.84 -11.44
N PRO A 17 -1.94 5.87 -11.85
CA PRO A 17 -3.16 5.65 -12.62
C PRO A 17 -2.82 5.19 -14.04
N ILE A 18 -3.50 4.15 -14.51
CA ILE A 18 -3.39 3.64 -15.88
C ILE A 18 -4.70 3.97 -16.60
N TYR A 19 -4.57 4.69 -17.73
CA TYR A 19 -5.71 5.16 -18.51
C TYR A 19 -5.78 4.47 -19.88
N TYR A 20 -7.00 4.14 -20.32
CA TYR A 20 -7.23 3.73 -21.70
C TYR A 20 -7.18 4.92 -22.66
N SER A 21 -6.72 4.66 -23.88
CA SER A 21 -6.81 5.63 -24.98
C SER A 21 -8.22 5.75 -25.57
N LYS A 22 -9.08 4.73 -25.36
CA LYS A 22 -10.43 4.64 -25.92
C LYS A 22 -11.47 4.53 -24.82
N GLU A 23 -12.67 5.03 -25.08
CA GLU A 23 -13.82 4.82 -24.20
C GLU A 23 -14.07 3.31 -24.06
N THR A 24 -13.94 2.79 -22.85
CA THR A 24 -14.27 1.41 -22.54
C THR A 24 -15.68 1.32 -21.96
N THR A 25 -16.39 0.23 -22.27
CA THR A 25 -17.65 -0.16 -21.63
C THR A 25 -17.42 -0.80 -20.26
N GLN A 26 -16.26 -0.55 -19.65
CA GLN A 26 -15.85 -1.21 -18.41
C GLN A 26 -16.75 -0.77 -17.26
N ASP A 27 -16.90 -1.66 -16.28
CA ASP A 27 -17.68 -1.39 -15.08
C ASP A 27 -17.26 -0.05 -14.46
N ARG A 28 -18.19 0.90 -14.47
CA ARG A 28 -17.98 2.25 -13.93
C ARG A 28 -18.27 2.32 -12.44
N GLN A 29 -18.64 1.21 -11.82
CA GLN A 29 -18.98 1.15 -10.39
C GLN A 29 -17.76 0.88 -9.53
N THR A 30 -16.72 0.23 -10.04
CA THR A 30 -15.53 -0.11 -9.26
C THR A 30 -14.23 0.52 -9.80
N PHE A 31 -13.28 0.78 -8.90
CA PHE A 31 -11.87 0.95 -9.24
C PHE A 31 -11.16 -0.40 -9.14
N LEU A 32 -10.33 -0.68 -10.13
CA LEU A 32 -9.45 -1.85 -10.14
C LEU A 32 -8.08 -1.44 -9.61
N PHE A 33 -7.66 -2.01 -8.49
CA PHE A 33 -6.35 -1.80 -7.91
C PHE A 33 -5.44 -2.99 -8.16
N ASP A 34 -4.24 -2.72 -8.65
CA ASP A 34 -3.19 -3.70 -8.98
C ASP A 34 -2.01 -3.46 -8.02
N PHE A 35 -2.01 -4.18 -6.91
CA PHE A 35 -1.03 -4.04 -5.83
C PHE A 35 0.19 -4.93 -6.07
N GLU A 36 1.36 -4.32 -5.94
CA GLU A 36 2.66 -4.99 -5.86
C GLU A 36 3.30 -4.61 -4.52
N VAL A 37 3.26 -5.53 -3.56
CA VAL A 37 3.79 -5.31 -2.21
C VAL A 37 5.12 -6.05 -2.07
N VAL A 38 6.18 -5.32 -1.76
CA VAL A 38 7.54 -5.82 -1.60
C VAL A 38 7.94 -5.68 -0.15
N TYR A 39 8.03 -6.80 0.57
CA TYR A 39 8.55 -6.85 1.92
C TYR A 39 10.04 -7.17 1.93
N THR A 40 10.85 -6.29 2.48
CA THR A 40 12.27 -6.52 2.72
C THR A 40 12.53 -6.67 4.20
N LYS A 41 12.84 -7.91 4.62
CA LYS A 41 13.27 -8.23 5.98
C LYS A 41 14.75 -7.88 6.13
N VAL A 42 15.05 -6.82 6.86
CA VAL A 42 16.42 -6.43 7.23
C VAL A 42 16.80 -7.06 8.57
N PRO A 43 18.05 -7.53 8.73
CA PRO A 43 18.50 -8.02 10.03
C PRO A 43 18.37 -6.92 11.08
N GLU A 44 18.10 -7.31 12.33
CA GLU A 44 18.18 -6.38 13.45
C GLU A 44 19.54 -5.69 13.46
N PRO A 45 19.59 -4.37 13.74
CA PRO A 45 20.86 -3.67 13.83
C PRO A 45 21.73 -4.33 14.90
N ASN A 46 23.02 -4.52 14.59
CA ASN A 46 23.97 -4.98 15.59
C ASN A 46 24.10 -3.92 16.71
N SER A 47 24.79 -4.24 17.82
CA SER A 47 24.92 -3.33 18.97
C SER A 47 25.42 -1.90 18.66
N ASP A 48 26.04 -1.69 17.49
CA ASP A 48 26.49 -0.38 17.00
C ASP A 48 25.38 0.42 16.26
N GLY A 49 24.15 -0.10 16.18
CA GLY A 49 22.98 0.60 15.65
C GLY A 49 22.85 0.64 14.12
N GLU A 50 23.85 0.15 13.37
CA GLU A 50 23.78 0.10 11.91
C GLU A 50 23.07 -1.17 11.42
N SER A 51 22.01 -0.99 10.63
CA SER A 51 21.34 -2.06 9.88
C SER A 51 22.14 -2.39 8.62
N ASP A 52 22.56 -3.66 8.49
CA ASP A 52 23.30 -4.12 7.32
C ASP A 52 22.34 -4.53 6.19
N TYR A 53 21.91 -3.55 5.38
CA TYR A 53 21.10 -3.75 4.18
C TYR A 53 21.80 -4.61 3.11
N MET A 54 23.13 -4.75 3.18
CA MET A 54 23.92 -5.57 2.27
C MET A 54 24.17 -6.99 2.82
N SER A 55 23.62 -7.29 3.99
CA SER A 55 23.76 -8.59 4.61
C SER A 55 23.13 -9.67 3.74
N SER A 56 23.79 -10.82 3.62
CA SER A 56 23.20 -12.02 3.02
C SER A 56 21.96 -12.54 3.78
N LYS A 57 21.64 -11.95 4.94
CA LYS A 57 20.44 -12.24 5.73
C LYS A 57 19.22 -11.44 5.28
N VAL A 58 19.39 -10.41 4.44
CA VAL A 58 18.26 -9.68 3.87
C VAL A 58 17.43 -10.62 3.01
N LYS A 59 16.12 -10.65 3.29
CA LYS A 59 15.17 -11.46 2.52
C LYS A 59 14.08 -10.57 1.98
N THR A 60 13.80 -10.70 0.68
CA THR A 60 12.70 -9.97 0.05
C THR A 60 11.60 -10.94 -0.35
N ARG A 61 10.35 -10.57 -0.10
CA ARG A 61 9.15 -11.24 -0.58
C ARG A 61 8.32 -10.24 -1.38
N THR A 62 7.74 -10.70 -2.48
CA THR A 62 6.85 -9.88 -3.31
C THR A 62 5.51 -10.57 -3.46
N THR A 63 4.45 -9.84 -3.14
CA THR A 63 3.07 -10.30 -3.28
C THR A 63 2.36 -9.40 -4.29
N ASN A 64 1.66 -10.00 -5.24
CA ASN A 64 0.85 -9.28 -6.22
C ASN A 64 -0.61 -9.58 -5.96
N GLN A 65 -1.45 -8.55 -5.86
CA GLN A 65 -2.89 -8.70 -5.59
C GLN A 65 -3.70 -7.78 -6.49
N LEU A 66 -4.78 -8.31 -7.06
CA LEU A 66 -5.72 -7.53 -7.84
C LEU A 66 -7.03 -7.40 -7.06
N GLN A 67 -7.35 -6.20 -6.60
CA GLN A 67 -8.51 -5.91 -5.75
C GLN A 67 -9.48 -4.96 -6.44
N ARG A 68 -10.77 -5.03 -6.10
CA ARG A 68 -11.81 -4.15 -6.62
C ARG A 68 -12.50 -3.46 -5.46
N TYR A 69 -12.54 -2.13 -5.52
CA TYR A 69 -13.23 -1.29 -4.55
C TYR A 69 -14.30 -0.47 -5.27
N GLY A 70 -15.43 -0.23 -4.63
CA GLY A 70 -16.49 0.66 -5.10
C GLY A 70 -15.97 2.07 -5.31
N ARG A 71 -16.39 2.72 -6.38
CA ARG A 71 -16.02 4.13 -6.62
C ARG A 71 -16.67 5.05 -5.61
N ASP A 72 -17.82 4.69 -5.08
CA ASP A 72 -18.53 5.39 -4.01
C ASP A 72 -17.78 5.38 -2.68
N GLU A 73 -16.83 4.45 -2.49
CA GLU A 73 -15.91 4.45 -1.34
C GLU A 73 -14.90 5.61 -1.40
N PHE A 74 -14.76 6.29 -2.54
CA PHE A 74 -13.82 7.39 -2.72
C PHE A 74 -14.46 8.67 -3.26
N ILE A 75 -15.33 8.55 -4.26
CA ILE A 75 -15.93 9.68 -4.95
C ILE A 75 -16.98 10.31 -4.04
N GLY A 76 -16.80 11.61 -3.76
CA GLY A 76 -17.71 12.38 -2.89
C GLY A 76 -17.44 12.22 -1.40
N GLN A 77 -16.46 11.38 -1.04
CA GLN A 77 -15.99 11.25 0.34
C GLN A 77 -15.05 12.40 0.70
N ASP A 78 -14.98 12.72 1.99
CA ASP A 78 -13.98 13.65 2.51
C ASP A 78 -12.62 12.97 2.73
N GLU A 79 -11.61 13.76 3.08
CA GLU A 79 -10.25 13.28 3.29
C GLU A 79 -10.13 12.25 4.42
N GLU A 80 -10.90 12.39 5.51
CA GLU A 80 -10.83 11.45 6.64
C GLU A 80 -11.45 10.10 6.26
N GLN A 81 -12.56 10.11 5.52
CA GLN A 81 -13.20 8.90 5.01
C GLN A 81 -12.32 8.18 4.00
N ILE A 82 -11.67 8.89 3.07
CA ILE A 82 -10.71 8.30 2.12
C ILE A 82 -9.54 7.65 2.87
N LYS A 83 -9.02 8.29 3.92
CA LYS A 83 -7.95 7.71 4.74
C LYS A 83 -8.40 6.44 5.46
N ALA A 84 -9.64 6.40 5.96
CA ALA A 84 -10.19 5.19 6.58
C ALA A 84 -10.28 4.04 5.56
N THR A 85 -10.80 4.29 4.36
CA THR A 85 -10.82 3.30 3.28
C THR A 85 -9.41 2.82 2.92
N ILE A 86 -8.44 3.73 2.81
CA ILE A 86 -7.03 3.36 2.54
C ILE A 86 -6.45 2.49 3.66
N TYR A 87 -6.79 2.77 4.92
CA TYR A 87 -6.37 1.94 6.05
C TYR A 87 -6.89 0.51 5.91
N GLU A 88 -8.18 0.34 5.60
CA GLU A 88 -8.79 -0.96 5.36
C GLU A 88 -8.12 -1.69 4.18
N ILE A 89 -7.86 -0.98 3.09
CA ILE A 89 -7.14 -1.51 1.92
C ILE A 89 -5.75 -2.02 2.30
N LEU A 90 -4.97 -1.25 3.06
CA LEU A 90 -3.64 -1.65 3.49
C LEU A 90 -3.71 -2.91 4.36
N ASN A 91 -4.68 -2.98 5.26
CA ASN A 91 -4.91 -4.17 6.07
C ASN A 91 -5.27 -5.39 5.19
N ASP A 92 -6.16 -5.23 4.21
CA ASP A 92 -6.54 -6.30 3.27
C ASP A 92 -5.35 -6.83 2.46
N VAL A 93 -4.43 -5.95 2.05
CA VAL A 93 -3.21 -6.36 1.32
C VAL A 93 -2.06 -6.76 2.25
N GLY A 94 -2.29 -6.79 3.57
CA GLY A 94 -1.32 -7.19 4.57
C GLY A 94 -0.16 -6.22 4.71
N VAL A 95 -0.41 -4.91 4.62
CA VAL A 95 0.57 -3.82 4.77
C VAL A 95 0.29 -3.04 6.05
N PRO A 96 1.27 -2.90 6.97
CA PRO A 96 1.13 -2.00 8.11
C PRO A 96 0.85 -0.56 7.67
N PRO A 97 -0.04 0.15 8.35
CA PRO A 97 -0.45 1.51 8.03
C PRO A 97 0.62 2.52 8.48
N TYR A 98 1.82 2.42 7.91
CA TYR A 98 2.91 3.35 8.15
C TYR A 98 2.52 4.76 7.70
N LEU A 99 2.90 5.78 8.48
CA LEU A 99 2.49 7.16 8.24
C LEU A 99 2.84 7.63 6.81
N GLY A 100 4.04 7.33 6.32
CA GLY A 100 4.53 7.75 5.01
C GLY A 100 3.79 7.06 3.86
N ILE A 101 3.48 5.77 4.02
CA ILE A 101 2.66 5.02 3.06
C ILE A 101 1.25 5.59 3.03
N MET A 102 0.61 5.71 4.20
CA MET A 102 -0.75 6.23 4.34
C MET A 102 -0.89 7.62 3.72
N LYS A 103 0.05 8.52 4.03
CA LYS A 103 0.06 9.88 3.51
C LYS A 103 0.20 9.90 1.99
N THR A 104 1.22 9.22 1.45
CA THR A 104 1.48 9.20 0.01
C THR A 104 0.31 8.59 -0.75
N PHE A 105 -0.24 7.48 -0.24
CA PHE A 105 -1.37 6.82 -0.88
C PHE A 105 -2.61 7.73 -0.91
N ALA A 106 -2.92 8.40 0.21
CA ALA A 106 -4.06 9.33 0.27
C ALA A 106 -3.89 10.53 -0.68
N GLU A 107 -2.71 11.15 -0.72
CA GLU A 107 -2.42 12.29 -1.59
C GLU A 107 -2.56 11.91 -3.07
N GLU A 108 -2.01 10.76 -3.47
CA GLU A 108 -2.08 10.30 -4.86
C GLU A 108 -3.50 9.88 -5.27
N ILE A 109 -4.25 9.23 -4.38
CA ILE A 109 -5.67 8.92 -4.64
C ILE A 109 -6.46 10.21 -4.87
N GLN A 110 -6.29 11.23 -4.02
CA GLN A 110 -6.96 12.51 -4.21
C GLN A 110 -6.56 13.16 -5.55
N SER A 111 -5.28 13.10 -5.92
CA SER A 111 -4.79 13.59 -7.22
C SER A 111 -5.48 12.89 -8.40
N ILE A 112 -5.65 11.57 -8.32
CA ILE A 112 -6.35 10.76 -9.32
C ILE A 112 -7.84 11.13 -9.38
N LEU A 113 -8.50 11.30 -8.23
CA LEU A 113 -9.92 11.68 -8.15
C LEU A 113 -10.18 13.08 -8.73
N ASN A 114 -9.19 13.97 -8.69
CA ASN A 114 -9.23 15.29 -9.32
C ASN A 114 -8.92 15.28 -10.83
N SER A 115 -8.61 14.11 -11.40
CA SER A 115 -8.31 13.91 -12.82
C SER A 115 -9.50 13.26 -13.56
N PRO A 116 -9.53 13.27 -14.91
CA PRO A 116 -10.61 12.64 -15.66
C PRO A 116 -10.69 11.12 -15.44
N LEU A 117 -11.64 10.68 -14.61
CA LEU A 117 -11.83 9.27 -14.23
C LEU A 117 -12.48 8.41 -15.33
N GLU A 118 -13.08 9.02 -16.34
CA GLU A 118 -13.81 8.33 -17.42
C GLU A 118 -12.95 7.38 -18.25
N LYS A 119 -11.63 7.62 -18.27
CA LYS A 119 -10.64 6.78 -18.97
C LYS A 119 -9.80 5.94 -18.01
N LEU A 120 -10.00 6.06 -16.70
CA LEU A 120 -9.20 5.35 -15.71
C LEU A 120 -9.56 3.86 -15.77
N GLU A 121 -8.59 3.04 -16.14
CA GLU A 121 -8.73 1.58 -16.24
C GLU A 121 -8.44 0.92 -14.89
N LYS A 122 -7.28 1.23 -14.33
CA LYS A 122 -6.78 0.65 -13.09
C LYS A 122 -5.80 1.59 -12.41
N ILE A 123 -5.60 1.37 -11.12
CA ILE A 123 -4.62 2.07 -10.30
C ILE A 123 -3.57 1.04 -9.92
N LYS A 124 -2.34 1.19 -10.44
CA LYS A 124 -1.23 0.36 -9.98
C LYS A 124 -0.68 0.96 -8.70
N VAL A 125 -0.51 0.15 -7.66
CA VAL A 125 0.03 0.58 -6.37
C VAL A 125 1.22 -0.30 -6.05
N LYS A 126 2.41 0.30 -5.96
CA LYS A 126 3.62 -0.38 -5.53
C LYS A 126 3.96 0.08 -4.12
N ILE A 127 4.06 -0.87 -3.21
CA ILE A 127 4.41 -0.59 -1.81
C ILE A 127 5.67 -1.37 -1.48
N GLU A 128 6.69 -0.69 -1.00
CA GLU A 128 7.91 -1.33 -0.49
C GLU A 128 7.94 -1.13 1.02
N VAL A 129 7.93 -2.23 1.76
CA VAL A 129 7.96 -2.25 3.22
C VAL A 129 9.30 -2.81 3.67
N VAL A 130 10.01 -2.05 4.50
CA VAL A 130 11.19 -2.55 5.21
C VAL A 130 10.80 -2.88 6.63
N ALA A 131 10.97 -4.14 7.04
CA ALA A 131 10.60 -4.61 8.37
C ALA A 131 11.69 -5.49 8.97
N HIS A 132 11.70 -5.65 10.30
CA HIS A 132 12.59 -6.60 10.98
C HIS A 132 12.02 -8.02 11.01
N MET A 133 10.71 -8.17 10.82
CA MET A 133 9.99 -9.45 10.75
C MET A 133 9.00 -9.41 9.60
N PHE A 134 8.69 -10.57 9.02
CA PHE A 134 7.55 -10.63 8.09
C PHE A 134 6.26 -10.63 8.91
N PRO A 135 5.17 -10.03 8.40
CA PRO A 135 3.89 -10.01 9.13
C PRO A 135 3.34 -11.42 9.43
N GLU A 136 3.74 -12.43 8.66
CA GLU A 136 3.38 -13.85 8.88
C GLU A 136 4.19 -14.52 10.01
N ASP A 137 5.33 -13.94 10.42
CA ASP A 137 6.19 -14.55 11.46
C ASP A 137 5.62 -14.35 12.89
N ASP A 138 4.54 -13.58 13.06
CA ASP A 138 3.85 -13.33 14.34
C ASP A 138 2.89 -14.47 14.77
N GLU A 139 2.88 -15.62 14.06
CA GLU A 139 2.31 -16.85 14.62
C GLU A 139 3.23 -17.37 15.74
N ILE A 140 3.14 -16.72 16.90
CA ILE A 140 3.70 -17.21 18.16
C ILE A 140 3.06 -18.57 18.40
N ASP A 141 3.85 -19.64 18.28
CA ASP A 141 3.50 -21.00 18.66
C ASP A 141 2.79 -20.99 20.01
N VAL A 142 1.50 -21.33 19.97
CA VAL A 142 0.69 -21.54 21.17
C VAL A 142 1.07 -22.92 21.70
N GLU A 143 1.97 -22.98 22.68
CA GLU A 143 2.08 -24.12 23.60
C GLU A 143 1.35 -23.82 24.92
#